data_AF-A0A661I6J2-F1
#
_entry.id   AF-A0A661I6J2-F1
#
_cell.length_a   1.000
_cell.length_b   1.000
_cell.length_c   1.000
_cell.angle_alpha   90.00
_cell.angle_beta   90.00
_cell.angle_gamma   90.00
#
_symmetry.space_group_name_H-M   'P 1'
#
loop_
_entity.id
_entity.type
_entity.pdbx_description
1 polymer ?
#
loop_
_entity_poly.entity_id
_entity_poly.type
_entity_poly.pdbx_seq_one_letter_code
_entity_poly.pdbx_strand_id
1 'polypeptide(L)'
;MLKKLLVLLFTAVVGLSFVSTSAFAGEAKGQKLFIKKMKKPCGFDGAKMAKKHTQEEWKALQDAGKLNDEMIKICPKAKPLKAKYVSHVYDFLYNYASDSGNVPS
;
A
#
# COMPACT_ATOMS: atom_id res chain seq x y z
N MET A 1 -21.73 -7.53 -29.16
CA MET A 1 -20.71 -6.48 -28.91
C MET A 1 -20.98 -5.86 -27.55
N LEU A 2 -20.11 -6.07 -26.56
CA LEU A 2 -20.20 -5.36 -25.27
C LEU A 2 -18.78 -5.02 -24.77
N LYS A 3 -17.99 -4.39 -25.66
CA LYS A 3 -16.82 -3.58 -25.27
C LYS A 3 -17.39 -2.34 -24.59
N LYS A 4 -17.62 -2.40 -23.27
CA LYS A 4 -17.87 -1.28 -22.33
C LYS A 4 -18.41 -1.87 -21.02
N LEU A 5 -17.53 -2.47 -20.23
CA LEU A 5 -17.75 -2.56 -18.78
C LEU A 5 -16.41 -2.39 -18.06
N LEU A 6 -15.70 -1.33 -18.44
CA LEU A 6 -14.55 -0.78 -17.73
C LEU A 6 -15.03 0.01 -16.49
N VAL A 7 -15.96 -0.57 -15.73
CA VAL A 7 -16.50 0.00 -14.48
C VAL A 7 -16.88 -1.19 -13.60
N LEU A 8 -15.87 -1.88 -13.07
CA LEU A 8 -16.10 -2.77 -11.93
C LEU A 8 -16.05 -1.88 -10.68
N LEU A 9 -17.22 -1.37 -10.32
CA LEU A 9 -17.55 -0.84 -9.01
C LEU A 9 -17.31 -1.96 -7.99
N PHE A 10 -16.33 -1.81 -7.09
CA PHE A 10 -16.25 -2.67 -5.91
C PHE A 10 -17.18 -2.10 -4.84
N THR A 11 -18.41 -2.61 -4.87
CA THR A 11 -19.42 -2.52 -3.81
C THR A 11 -18.90 -3.15 -2.51
N ALA A 12 -18.99 -2.38 -1.43
CA ALA A 12 -18.62 -2.74 -0.07
C ALA A 12 -19.40 -3.94 0.50
N VAL A 13 -18.72 -4.86 1.19
CA VAL A 13 -19.28 -5.68 2.30
C VAL A 13 -18.17 -6.06 3.30
N VAL A 14 -18.27 -5.45 4.49
CA VAL A 14 -18.11 -5.98 5.86
C VAL A 14 -16.90 -6.85 6.23
N GLY A 15 -16.10 -6.30 7.16
CA GLY A 15 -15.89 -6.88 8.48
C GLY A 15 -14.80 -7.93 8.62
N LEU A 16 -13.55 -7.50 8.72
CA LEU A 16 -12.50 -8.27 9.38
C LEU A 16 -11.79 -7.42 10.42
N SER A 17 -12.27 -7.50 11.67
CA SER A 17 -11.43 -7.24 12.85
C SER A 17 -10.44 -8.40 13.03
N PHE A 18 -9.54 -8.58 12.07
CA PHE A 18 -8.28 -9.25 12.33
C PHE A 18 -7.29 -8.17 12.71
N VAL A 19 -7.15 -7.96 14.01
CA VAL A 19 -5.98 -7.26 14.57
C VAL A 19 -4.80 -8.19 14.35
N SER A 20 -4.31 -8.26 13.11
CA SER A 20 -3.10 -8.98 12.77
C SER A 20 -1.98 -8.26 13.49
N THR A 21 -1.50 -8.87 14.57
CA THR A 21 -0.26 -8.52 15.28
C THR A 21 0.94 -8.82 14.38
N SER A 22 0.99 -8.23 13.20
CA SER A 22 2.04 -8.48 12.21
C SER A 22 3.23 -7.57 12.48
N ALA A 23 4.15 -8.05 13.30
CA ALA A 23 5.58 -7.80 13.17
C ALA A 23 6.01 -6.33 12.97
N PHE A 24 6.10 -5.58 14.07
CA PHE A 24 6.68 -4.23 14.17
C PHE A 24 8.06 -4.05 13.47
N ALA A 25 8.79 -5.13 13.20
CA ALA A 25 10.06 -5.08 12.48
C ALA A 25 9.92 -4.89 10.96
N GLY A 26 8.87 -5.46 10.34
CA GLY A 26 8.62 -5.38 8.90
C GLY A 26 8.21 -3.98 8.48
N GLU A 27 7.25 -3.41 9.20
CA GLU A 27 6.72 -2.05 9.00
C GLU A 27 7.77 -0.95 9.18
N ALA A 28 8.62 -1.02 10.22
CA ALA A 28 9.63 0.01 10.48
C ALA A 28 10.71 0.00 9.38
N LYS A 29 11.07 -1.20 8.91
CA LYS A 29 11.96 -1.37 7.76
C LYS A 29 11.30 -0.88 6.47
N GLY A 30 10.01 -1.14 6.29
CA GLY A 30 9.17 -0.63 5.21
C GLY A 30 9.10 0.90 5.16
N GLN A 31 8.81 1.54 6.29
CA GLN A 31 8.78 2.99 6.45
C GLN A 31 10.13 3.60 6.07
N LYS A 32 11.23 3.03 6.59
CA LYS A 32 12.60 3.50 6.26
C LYS A 32 12.92 3.33 4.78
N LEU A 33 12.47 2.25 4.15
CA LEU A 33 12.62 2.02 2.71
C LEU A 33 11.81 3.03 1.89
N PHE A 34 10.56 3.28 2.27
CA PHE A 34 9.71 4.27 1.62
C PHE A 34 10.33 5.66 1.69
N ILE A 35 10.80 6.09 2.87
CA ILE A 35 11.47 7.39 3.04
C ILE A 35 12.70 7.50 2.13
N LYS A 36 13.52 6.45 2.05
CA LYS A 36 14.75 6.45 1.24
C LYS A 36 14.51 6.39 -0.27
N LYS A 37 13.41 5.79 -0.72
CA LYS A 37 13.20 5.47 -2.14
C LYS A 37 12.07 6.28 -2.80
N MET A 38 11.05 6.63 -2.04
CA MET A 38 9.80 7.21 -2.54
C MET A 38 9.58 8.64 -2.04
N LYS A 39 9.91 8.99 -0.79
CA LYS A 39 9.55 10.32 -0.22
C LYS A 39 10.00 11.52 -1.07
N LYS A 40 11.27 11.56 -1.50
CA LYS A 40 11.81 12.65 -2.32
C LYS A 40 11.11 12.78 -3.69
N PRO A 41 10.98 11.71 -4.50
CA PRO A 41 10.28 11.82 -5.78
C PRO A 41 8.77 12.05 -5.64
N CYS A 42 8.13 11.53 -4.58
CA CYS A 42 6.68 11.66 -4.38
C CYS A 42 6.27 13.00 -3.78
N GLY A 43 7.14 13.65 -3.00
CA GLY A 43 6.83 14.91 -2.33
C GLY A 43 5.91 14.75 -1.12
N PHE A 44 5.63 13.52 -0.69
CA PHE A 44 4.84 13.21 0.50
C PHE A 44 5.42 12.03 1.29
N ASP A 45 5.01 11.93 2.56
CA ASP A 45 5.44 10.87 3.47
C ASP A 45 4.74 9.52 3.23
N GLY A 46 5.24 8.47 3.88
CA GLY A 46 4.66 7.13 3.76
C GLY A 46 3.25 7.02 4.34
N ALA A 47 2.89 7.84 5.33
CA ALA A 47 1.56 7.81 5.94
C ALA A 47 0.48 8.25 4.94
N LYS A 48 0.76 9.29 4.15
CA LYS A 48 -0.13 9.73 3.05
C LYS A 48 -0.25 8.68 1.95
N MET A 49 0.79 7.86 1.74
CA MET A 49 0.69 6.71 0.82
C MET A 49 -0.19 5.62 1.42
N ALA A 50 0.09 5.18 2.64
CA ALA A 50 -0.62 4.09 3.28
C ALA A 50 -2.13 4.34 3.34
N LYS A 51 -2.54 5.59 3.61
CA LYS A 51 -3.94 6.02 3.60
C LYS A 51 -4.63 6.08 2.22
N LYS A 52 -3.95 5.74 1.12
CA LYS A 52 -4.54 5.73 -0.23
C LYS A 52 -5.45 4.53 -0.49
N HIS A 53 -5.23 3.44 0.23
CA HIS A 53 -5.96 2.20 0.11
C HIS A 53 -6.25 1.63 1.50
N THR A 54 -7.26 0.78 1.61
CA THR A 54 -7.55 -0.01 2.81
C THR A 54 -6.58 -1.19 2.95
N GLN A 55 -6.61 -1.87 4.10
CA GLN A 55 -5.84 -3.10 4.33
C GLN A 55 -6.14 -4.15 3.25
N GLU A 56 -7.42 -4.35 2.94
CA GLU A 56 -7.89 -5.31 1.94
C GLU A 56 -7.43 -4.94 0.53
N GLU A 57 -7.50 -3.67 0.15
CA GLU A 57 -7.03 -3.17 -1.13
C GLU A 57 -5.51 -3.33 -1.28
N TRP A 58 -4.74 -2.99 -0.23
CA TRP A 58 -3.29 -3.21 -0.22
C TRP A 58 -2.94 -4.68 -0.34
N LYS A 59 -3.66 -5.55 0.37
CA LYS A 59 -3.48 -7.01 0.30
C LYS A 59 -3.78 -7.52 -1.12
N ALA A 60 -4.89 -7.10 -1.72
CA ALA A 60 -5.24 -7.49 -3.08
C ALA A 60 -4.18 -7.06 -4.12
N LEU A 61 -3.62 -5.85 -3.96
CA LEU A 61 -2.53 -5.36 -4.81
C LEU A 61 -1.24 -6.18 -4.63
N GLN A 62 -0.92 -6.55 -3.40
CA GLN A 62 0.25 -7.37 -3.07
C GLN A 62 0.10 -8.80 -3.63
N ASP A 63 -1.05 -9.43 -3.42
CA ASP A 63 -1.35 -10.79 -3.90
C ASP A 63 -1.39 -10.85 -5.44
N ALA A 64 -1.82 -9.78 -6.09
CA ALA A 64 -1.78 -9.64 -7.56
C ALA A 64 -0.38 -9.27 -8.11
N GLY A 65 0.61 -9.02 -7.26
CA GLY A 65 1.95 -8.57 -7.67
C GLY A 65 2.00 -7.14 -8.23
N LYS A 66 0.95 -6.34 -8.01
CA LYS A 66 0.74 -4.99 -8.59
C LYS A 66 1.05 -3.84 -7.65
N LEU A 67 1.57 -4.12 -6.44
CA LEU A 67 1.88 -3.09 -5.44
C LEU A 67 2.77 -1.97 -6.01
N ASN A 68 3.84 -2.35 -6.72
CA ASN A 68 4.76 -1.40 -7.34
C ASN A 68 4.06 -0.55 -8.40
N ASP A 69 3.23 -1.15 -9.25
CA ASP A 69 2.54 -0.44 -10.32
C ASP A 69 1.59 0.61 -9.76
N GLU A 70 0.83 0.27 -8.71
CA GLU A 70 -0.06 1.21 -8.04
C GLU A 70 0.72 2.32 -7.32
N MET A 71 1.82 1.99 -6.64
CA MET A 71 2.69 2.99 -6.01
C MET A 71 3.28 3.97 -7.04
N ILE A 72 3.65 3.50 -8.22
CA ILE A 72 4.19 4.34 -9.31
C ILE A 72 3.07 5.13 -9.98
N LYS A 73 1.87 4.59 -10.09
CA LYS A 73 0.70 5.33 -10.57
C LYS A 73 0.38 6.53 -9.66
N ILE A 74 0.44 6.33 -8.33
CA ILE A 74 0.25 7.41 -7.35
C ILE A 74 1.46 8.38 -7.36
N CYS A 75 2.66 7.84 -7.59
CA CYS A 75 3.91 8.59 -7.58
C CYS A 75 4.76 8.31 -8.84
N PRO A 76 4.41 8.93 -9.98
CA PRO A 76 5.04 8.61 -11.27
C PRO A 76 6.50 9.04 -11.38
N LYS A 77 6.95 9.93 -10.49
CA LYS A 77 8.35 10.38 -10.42
C LYS A 77 9.26 9.41 -9.67
N ALA A 78 8.70 8.45 -8.93
CA ALA A 78 9.50 7.47 -8.22
C ALA A 78 9.92 6.34 -9.16
N LYS A 79 10.94 5.59 -8.75
CA LYS A 79 11.34 4.35 -9.42
C LYS A 79 10.68 3.16 -8.71
N PRO A 80 10.30 2.10 -9.45
CA PRO A 80 9.74 0.90 -8.84
C PRO A 80 10.72 0.31 -7.81
N LEU A 81 10.18 -0.23 -6.72
CA LEU A 81 10.98 -0.86 -5.69
C LEU A 81 11.54 -2.19 -6.17
N LYS A 82 12.72 -2.56 -5.68
CA LYS A 82 13.28 -3.91 -5.89
C LYS A 82 12.36 -4.93 -5.22
N ALA A 83 12.18 -6.11 -5.83
CA ALA A 83 11.31 -7.18 -5.31
C ALA A 83 11.53 -7.49 -3.81
N LYS A 84 12.79 -7.57 -3.37
CA LYS A 84 13.16 -7.79 -1.96
C LYS A 84 12.71 -6.71 -0.97
N TYR A 85 12.29 -5.54 -1.45
CA TYR A 85 11.79 -4.44 -0.63
C TYR A 85 10.26 -4.33 -0.66
N VAL A 86 9.60 -4.97 -1.63
CA VAL A 86 8.15 -4.88 -1.84
C VAL A 86 7.42 -5.39 -0.60
N SER A 87 7.77 -6.58 -0.10
CA SER A 87 7.13 -7.14 1.11
C SER A 87 7.25 -6.22 2.33
N HIS A 88 8.42 -5.66 2.59
CA HIS A 88 8.60 -4.75 3.73
C HIS A 88 7.78 -3.47 3.58
N VAL A 89 7.72 -2.91 2.37
CA VAL A 89 6.92 -1.71 2.12
C VAL A 89 5.43 -2.03 2.18
N TYR A 90 5.01 -3.20 1.70
CA TYR A 90 3.65 -3.69 1.88
C TYR A 90 3.29 -3.80 3.36
N ASP A 91 4.13 -4.40 4.21
CA ASP A 91 3.88 -4.50 5.66
C ASP A 91 3.60 -3.13 6.27
N PHE A 92 4.38 -2.12 5.87
CA PHE A 92 4.16 -0.73 6.26
C PHE A 92 2.83 -0.16 5.72
N LEU A 93 2.53 -0.32 4.44
CA LEU A 93 1.32 0.24 3.83
C LEU A 93 0.05 -0.41 4.39
N TYR A 94 0.09 -1.73 4.60
CA TYR A 94 -1.00 -2.51 5.20
C TYR A 94 -1.19 -2.14 6.67
N ASN A 95 -0.13 -2.01 7.46
CA ASN A 95 -0.25 -1.72 8.89
C ASN A 95 -0.79 -0.31 9.17
N TYR A 96 -0.53 0.64 8.27
CA TYR A 96 -0.95 2.05 8.40
C TYR A 96 -2.00 2.45 7.35
N ALA A 97 -2.73 1.48 6.82
CA ALA A 97 -3.79 1.69 5.84
C ALA A 97 -4.89 2.61 6.40
N SER A 98 -5.75 3.13 5.51
CA SER A 98 -6.78 4.12 5.87
C SER A 98 -7.75 3.64 6.96
N ASP A 99 -8.00 2.34 7.03
CA ASP A 99 -8.92 1.62 7.92
C ASP A 99 -8.22 0.94 9.11
N SER A 100 -6.89 0.97 9.18
CA SER A 100 -6.12 0.28 10.22
C SER A 100 -6.24 0.86 11.63
N GLY A 101 -6.66 2.13 11.76
CA GLY A 101 -6.64 2.88 13.01
C GLY A 101 -5.22 3.23 13.52
N ASN A 102 -4.16 2.77 12.84
CA ASN A 102 -2.79 3.01 13.22
C ASN A 102 -2.23 4.30 12.58
N VAL A 103 -1.39 5.02 13.32
CA VAL A 103 -0.67 6.20 12.82
C VAL A 103 0.83 5.98 13.00
N PRO A 104 1.64 6.04 11.93
CA PRO A 104 3.07 5.84 12.06
C PRO A 104 3.71 7.04 12.77
N SER A 105 4.57 6.76 13.74
CA SER A 105 5.37 7.76 14.46
C SER A 105 6.55 8.29 13.64
#